data_AF-M5F8V8-F1
#
_entry.id   AF-M5F8V8-F1
#
_cell.length_a   1.000
_cell.length_b   1.000
_cell.length_c   1.000
_cell.angle_alpha   90.00
_cell.angle_beta   90.00
_cell.angle_gamma   90.00
#
_symmetry.space_group_name_H-M   'P 1'
#
loop_
_entity.id
_entity.type
_entity.pdbx_description
1 polymer ?
#
loop_
_entity_poly.entity_id
_entity_poly.type
_entity_poly.pdbx_seq_one_letter_code
_entity_poly.pdbx_strand_id
1 'polypeptide(L)' 'MITHAELLERLHYDPLTGLFTWLVSSRPGWVGKIAGSQHSQGYWHIRIRGHLYLAHQSYPQPP' A
#
# COMPACT_ATOMS: atom_id res chain seq x y z
N MET A 1 -5.30 12.98 -3.40
CA MET A 1 -5.54 11.89 -4.38
C MET A 1 -4.18 11.57 -4.98
N ILE A 2 -3.68 10.35 -4.85
CA ILE A 2 -2.43 9.96 -5.54
C ILE A 2 -2.82 9.32 -6.87
N THR A 3 -2.04 9.56 -7.91
CA THR A 3 -2.19 8.88 -9.19
C THR A 3 -1.48 7.53 -9.16
N HIS A 4 -1.89 6.61 -10.04
CA HIS A 4 -1.28 5.28 -10.15
C HIS A 4 0.23 5.36 -10.42
N ALA A 5 0.67 6.32 -11.25
CA ALA A 5 2.10 6.56 -11.51
C ALA A 5 2.84 6.95 -10.22
N GLU A 6 2.30 7.89 -9.44
CA GLU A 6 2.94 8.33 -8.18
C GLU A 6 2.97 7.21 -7.13
N LEU A 7 1.99 6.30 -7.15
CA LEU A 7 1.99 5.09 -6.34
C LEU A 7 3.17 4.19 -6.74
N LEU A 8 3.33 3.87 -8.03
CA LEU A 8 4.41 3.00 -8.54
C LEU A 8 5.80 3.59 -8.34
N GLU A 9 5.95 4.91 -8.40
CA GLU A 9 7.23 5.57 -8.14
C GLU A 9 7.66 5.47 -6.67
N ARG A 10 6.70 5.35 -5.75
CA ARG A 10 6.95 5.33 -4.30
C ARG A 10 6.85 3.94 -3.71
N LEU A 11 6.06 3.06 -4.32
CA LEU A 11 5.73 1.72 -3.87
C LEU A 11 5.93 0.72 -4.99
N HIS A 12 6.60 -0.37 -4.67
CA HIS A 12 6.71 -1.52 -5.56
C HIS A 12 5.59 -2.50 -5.26
N TYR A 13 4.77 -2.84 -6.26
CA TYR A 13 3.80 -3.93 -6.15
C TYR A 13 4.48 -5.25 -6.49
N ASP A 14 4.45 -6.20 -5.58
CA ASP A 14 4.94 -7.54 -5.80
C ASP A 14 3.77 -8.43 -6.27
N PRO A 15 3.71 -8.82 -7.56
CA PRO A 15 2.60 -9.61 -8.10
C PRO A 15 2.58 -11.05 -7.59
N LEU A 16 3.69 -11.54 -7.02
CA LEU A 16 3.80 -12.90 -6.50
C LEU A 16 3.11 -13.03 -5.13
N THR A 17 3.22 -11.99 -4.30
CA THR A 17 2.65 -11.93 -2.94
C THR A 17 1.41 -11.04 -2.85
N GLY A 18 1.17 -10.18 -3.83
CA GLY A 18 0.11 -9.17 -3.81
C GLY A 18 0.38 -8.01 -2.83
N LEU A 19 1.63 -7.86 -2.37
CA LEU A 19 2.00 -6.87 -1.37
C LEU A 19 2.69 -5.67 -2.01
N PHE A 20 2.46 -4.50 -1.44
CA PHE A 20 3.21 -3.29 -1.77
C PHE A 20 4.42 -3.19 -0.84
N THR A 21 5.57 -2.73 -1.33
CA THR A 21 6.76 -2.41 -0.53
C THR A 21 7.20 -0.97 -0.77
N TRP A 22 7.75 -0.30 0.24
CA TRP A 22 8.21 1.09 0.11
C TRP A 22 9.49 1.16 -0.71
N LEU A 23 9.44 1.76 -1.90
CA LEU A 23 10.64 2.17 -2.63
C LEU A 23 11.20 3.47 -2.04
N VAL A 24 10.30 4.39 -1.68
CA VAL A 24 10.66 5.69 -1.11
C VAL A 24 9.76 5.98 0.09
N SER A 25 10.36 6.12 1.27
CA SER A 25 9.66 6.45 2.51
C SER A 25 10.25 7.68 3.18
N SER A 26 9.39 8.52 3.74
CA SER A 26 9.79 9.65 4.59
C SER A 26 10.32 9.19 5.96
N ARG A 27 10.10 7.92 6.31
CA ARG A 27 10.61 7.33 7.55
C ARG A 27 11.91 6.58 7.27
N PRO A 28 13.02 6.92 7.94
CA PRO A 28 14.28 6.20 7.78
C PRO A 28 14.10 4.73 8.21
N GLY A 29 14.63 3.80 7.41
CA GLY A 29 14.53 2.35 7.66
C GLY A 29 13.24 1.66 7.20
N TRP A 30 12.31 2.40 6.57
CA TRP A 30 11.09 1.83 6.00
C TRP A 30 11.21 1.48 4.52
N VAL A 31 12.24 1.99 3.83
CA VAL A 31 12.56 1.60 2.45
C VAL A 31 12.85 0.09 2.41
N GLY A 32 12.18 -0.63 1.50
CA GLY A 32 12.21 -2.09 1.37
C GLY A 32 11.23 -2.84 2.27
N LYS A 33 10.55 -2.19 3.22
CA LYS A 33 9.52 -2.82 4.07
C LYS A 33 8.18 -2.86 3.34
N ILE A 34 7.32 -3.80 3.75
CA ILE A 34 5.92 -3.86 3.29
C ILE A 34 5.24 -2.52 3.59
N ALA A 35 4.60 -1.97 2.56
CA ALA A 35 3.89 -0.72 2.61
C ALA A 35 2.50 -0.91 3.17
N GLY A 36 2.27 -0.24 4.30
CA GLY A 36 1.03 -0.30 5.03
C GLY A 36 1.16 -0.99 6.37
N SER A 37 0.04 -1.11 7.04
CA SER A 37 -0.09 -1.78 8.32
C SER A 37 -1.42 -2.49 8.35
N GLN A 38 -1.41 -3.72 8.86
CA GLN A 38 -2.63 -4.46 9.09
C GLN A 38 -3.39 -3.79 10.24
N HIS A 39 -4.62 -3.40 9.96
CA HIS A 39 -5.52 -2.93 11.00
C HIS A 39 -6.01 -4.11 11.83
N SER A 40 -6.31 -3.86 13.11
CA SER A 40 -6.83 -4.89 14.03
C SER A 40 -8.15 -5.53 13.57
N GLN A 41 -8.87 -4.87 12.64
CA GLN A 41 -10.12 -5.35 12.04
C GLN A 41 -9.90 -6.17 10.75
N GLY A 42 -8.66 -6.49 10.38
CA GLY A 42 -8.35 -7.38 9.25
C GLY A 42 -8.13 -6.70 7.90
N TYR A 43 -8.34 -5.39 7.79
CA TYR A 43 -8.03 -4.65 6.56
C TYR A 43 -6.61 -4.07 6.59
N TRP A 44 -5.96 -4.02 5.43
CA TRP A 44 -4.66 -3.36 5.27
C TRP A 44 -4.87 -1.88 4.94
N HIS A 45 -4.14 -1.00 5.61
CA HIS A 45 -4.15 0.43 5.30
C HIS A 45 -2.75 0.93 5.02
N ILE A 46 -2.61 1.80 4.02
CA ILE A 46 -1.34 2.42 3.63
C ILE A 46 -1.49 3.92 3.79
N ARG A 47 -0.67 4.52 4.65
CA ARG A 47 -0.68 5.97 4.85
C ARG A 47 0.37 6.63 3.96
N ILE A 48 -0.05 7.37 2.95
CA ILE A 48 0.82 8.04 1.97
C ILE A 48 0.55 9.55 2.05
N ARG A 49 1.59 10.36 2.29
CA ARG A 49 1.49 11.83 2.39
C ARG A 49 0.38 12.32 3.34
N GLY A 50 0.17 11.61 4.45
CA GLY A 50 -0.87 11.96 5.43
C GLY A 50 -2.27 11.42 5.13
N HIS A 51 -2.52 10.95 3.89
CA HIS A 51 -3.77 10.31 3.49
C HIS A 51 -3.74 8.81 3.75
N LEU A 52 -4.82 8.28 4.32
CA LEU A 52 -5.01 6.85 4.55
C LEU A 52 -5.68 6.24 3.32
N TYR A 53 -4.99 5.31 2.68
CA TYR A 53 -5.51 4.50 1.59
C TYR A 53 -5.80 3.10 2.14
N LEU A 54 -7.06 2.66 2.08
CA LEU A 54 -7.41 1.28 2.39
C LEU A 54 -6.95 0.42 1.22
N ALA A 55 -6.06 -0.53 1.47
CA ALA A 55 -5.74 -1.55 0.48
C ALA A 55 -7.02 -2.37 0.29
N HIS A 56 -7.62 -2.19 -0.89
CA HIS A 56 -8.92 -2.74 -1.22
C HIS A 56 -8.81 -4.27 -1.26
N GLN A 57 -9.25 -4.92 -0.18
CA GLN A 57 -9.53 -6.34 -0.21
C GLN A 57 -10.68 -6.53 -1.20
N SER A 58 -10.35 -7.27 -2.27
CA SER A 58 -11.20 -7.64 -3.40
C SER A 58 -12.70 -7.45 -3.14
N TYR A 59 -13.32 -6.56 -3.91
CA TYR A 59 -14.74 -6.67 -4.21
C TYR A 59 -15.00 -8.13 -4.62
N PRO A 60 -15.92 -8.89 -3.99
CA PRO A 60 -16.56 -9.96 -4.72
C PRO A 60 -17.29 -9.25 -5.87
N GLN A 61 -16.85 -9.48 -7.11
CA GLN A 61 -17.63 -9.10 -8.28
C GLN A 61 -19.06 -9.65 -8.04
N PRO A 62 -20.12 -8.82 -8.11
CA PRO A 62 -21.48 -9.37 -8.08
C PRO A 62 -21.66 -10.31 -9.29
N PRO A 63 -22.45 -11.38 -9.14
CA PRO A 63 -22.63 -12.41 -10.17
C PRO A 63 -23.19 -11.87 -11.48
#